data_AF-A0A7R9MTC5-F1
#
_entry.id   AF-A0A7R9MTC5-F1
#
_cell.length_a   1.000
_cell.length_b   1.000
_cell.length_c   1.000
_cell.angle_alpha   90.00
_cell.angle_beta   90.00
_cell.angle_gamma   90.00
#
_symmetry.space_group_name_H-M   'P 1'
#
loop_
_entity.id
_entity.type
_entity.pdbx_description
1 polymer ?
#
loop_
_entity_poly.entity_id
_entity_poly.type
_entity_poly.pdbx_seq_one_letter_code
_entity_poly.pdbx_strand_id
1 'polypeptide(L)'
;AGVRFANGLKNLAISQIPPKILRVINILGYKGQESVGLEELNKAAFELPGMNSRFARMFFIAYWLYGKSHGGLGLKKDLQMCEGIIKKELEDHPKAIVYLGFQAKLEQVKGNIDVSIKLNEELLKNEYTAFHKAVHFELMFSHALKSEWDECIKYAELVRKGTEHSPTYTTYAEAVFRYVKCIEAMDVQQKQIVTKLME
;
A
#
# COMPACT_ATOMS: atom_id res chain seq x y z
N ALA A 1 24.79 7.93 4.28
CA ALA A 1 23.45 7.32 4.19
C ALA A 1 22.37 8.34 3.81
N GLY A 2 22.23 9.47 4.51
CA GLY A 2 21.15 10.45 4.27
C GLY A 2 21.07 11.02 2.85
N VAL A 3 22.20 11.46 2.28
CA VAL A 3 22.24 12.00 0.90
C VAL A 3 21.79 10.96 -0.14
N ARG A 4 22.26 9.72 0.00
CA ARG A 4 21.88 8.61 -0.90
C ARG A 4 20.39 8.27 -0.77
N PHE A 5 19.90 8.18 0.45
CA PHE A 5 18.47 7.97 0.71
C PHE A 5 17.61 9.07 0.07
N ALA A 6 17.97 10.34 0.26
CA ALA A 6 17.27 11.47 -0.34
C ALA A 6 17.30 11.45 -1.88
N ASN A 7 18.46 11.11 -2.47
CA ASN A 7 18.60 10.99 -3.93
C ASN A 7 17.79 9.81 -4.49
N GLY A 8 17.77 8.68 -3.79
CA GLY A 8 16.94 7.53 -4.11
C GLY A 8 15.46 7.89 -4.11
N LEU A 9 15.00 8.52 -3.02
CA LEU A 9 13.60 8.95 -2.86
C LEU A 9 13.17 9.93 -3.95
N LYS A 10 13.98 10.95 -4.26
CA LYS A 10 13.67 11.93 -5.31
C LYS A 10 13.51 11.26 -6.68
N ASN A 11 14.44 10.38 -7.04
CA ASN A 11 14.42 9.72 -8.34
C ASN A 11 13.24 8.76 -8.48
N LEU A 12 12.93 7.99 -7.43
CA LEU A 12 11.77 7.10 -7.39
C LEU A 12 10.46 7.89 -7.41
N ALA A 13 10.33 8.94 -6.58
CA ALA A 13 9.13 9.75 -6.53
C ALA A 13 8.79 10.35 -7.89
N ILE A 14 9.79 10.91 -8.59
CA ILE A 14 9.59 11.48 -9.93
C ILE A 14 9.28 10.35 -10.93
N SER A 15 9.95 9.20 -10.86
CA SER A 15 9.73 8.11 -11.84
C SER A 15 8.33 7.50 -11.78
N GLN A 16 7.63 7.57 -10.64
CA GLN A 16 6.25 7.07 -10.50
C GLN A 16 5.18 8.04 -11.01
N ILE A 17 5.54 9.28 -11.38
CA ILE A 17 4.56 10.28 -11.81
C ILE A 17 4.02 9.94 -13.20
N PRO A 18 2.70 10.04 -13.43
CA PRO A 18 2.12 9.80 -14.75
C PRO A 18 2.77 10.66 -15.86
N PRO A 19 2.98 10.12 -17.08
CA PRO A 19 3.70 10.82 -18.15
C PRO A 19 3.17 12.22 -18.49
N LYS A 20 1.85 12.45 -18.34
CA LYS A 20 1.21 13.75 -18.57
C LYS A 20 1.72 14.82 -17.59
N ILE A 21 1.87 14.48 -16.32
CA ILE A 21 2.36 15.38 -15.27
C ILE A 21 3.89 15.50 -15.37
N LEU A 22 4.58 14.41 -15.72
CA LEU A 22 6.03 14.42 -15.95
C LEU A 22 6.47 15.43 -17.02
N ARG A 23 5.69 15.63 -18.09
CA ARG A 23 6.01 16.66 -19.09
C ARG A 23 6.12 18.05 -18.49
N VAL A 24 5.25 18.41 -17.55
CA VAL A 24 5.27 19.71 -16.87
C VAL A 24 6.45 19.79 -15.90
N ILE A 25 6.73 18.73 -15.15
CA ILE A 25 7.83 18.67 -14.19
C ILE A 25 9.21 18.70 -14.89
N ASN A 26 9.33 18.05 -16.05
CA ASN A 26 10.54 18.05 -16.87
C ASN A 26 10.86 19.46 -17.40
N ILE A 27 9.84 20.30 -17.67
CA ILE A 27 10.06 21.72 -18.07
C ILE A 27 10.77 22.50 -16.96
N LEU A 28 10.53 22.15 -15.68
CA LEU A 28 11.21 22.73 -14.52
C LEU A 28 12.60 22.13 -14.27
N GLY A 29 13.10 21.27 -15.17
CA GLY A 29 14.45 20.69 -15.09
C GLY A 29 14.56 19.43 -14.21
N TYR A 30 13.45 18.91 -13.67
CA TYR A 30 13.47 17.70 -12.85
C TYR A 30 13.32 16.45 -13.73
N LYS A 31 14.33 15.57 -13.72
CA LYS A 31 14.28 14.25 -14.35
C LYS A 31 14.45 13.17 -13.29
N GLY A 32 13.57 12.18 -13.28
CA GLY A 32 13.64 11.02 -12.38
C GLY A 32 13.92 9.75 -13.17
N GLN A 33 14.91 8.97 -12.74
CA GLN A 33 15.19 7.65 -13.31
C GLN A 33 15.02 6.58 -12.24
N GLU A 34 14.16 5.60 -12.51
CA GLU A 34 13.87 4.52 -11.57
C GLU A 34 15.12 3.72 -11.20
N SER A 35 15.97 3.41 -12.18
CA SER A 35 17.23 2.67 -11.98
C SER A 35 18.17 3.39 -11.02
N VAL A 36 18.40 4.69 -11.22
CA VAL A 36 19.21 5.53 -10.33
C VAL A 36 18.59 5.60 -8.94
N GLY A 37 17.27 5.73 -8.86
CA GLY A 37 16.53 5.73 -7.61
C GLY A 37 16.74 4.44 -6.81
N LEU A 38 16.61 3.28 -7.46
CA LEU A 38 16.84 1.97 -6.86
C LEU A 38 18.29 1.74 -6.46
N GLU A 39 19.25 2.17 -7.27
CA GLU A 39 20.68 2.04 -6.96
C GLU A 39 21.05 2.83 -5.69
N GLU A 40 20.66 4.10 -5.61
CA GLU A 40 20.91 4.95 -4.44
C GLU A 40 20.19 4.44 -3.19
N LEU A 41 18.96 3.93 -3.34
CA LEU A 41 18.20 3.34 -2.24
C LEU A 41 18.86 2.06 -1.72
N ASN A 42 19.33 1.17 -2.59
CA ASN A 42 20.06 -0.05 -2.21
C ASN A 42 21.35 0.28 -1.44
N LYS A 43 22.16 1.22 -1.96
CA LYS A 43 23.37 1.69 -1.28
C LYS A 43 23.05 2.26 0.10
N ALA A 44 21.99 3.06 0.21
CA ALA A 44 21.56 3.60 1.50
C ALA A 44 21.06 2.53 2.47
N ALA A 45 20.35 1.51 1.98
CA ALA A 45 19.71 0.47 2.79
C ALA A 45 20.68 -0.59 3.32
N PHE A 46 21.69 -0.98 2.52
CA PHE A 46 22.51 -2.16 2.80
C PHE A 46 24.01 -1.89 2.94
N GLU A 47 24.55 -0.83 2.34
CA GLU A 47 26.01 -0.57 2.34
C GLU A 47 26.43 0.45 3.40
N LEU A 48 25.48 1.20 3.97
CA LEU A 48 25.78 2.29 4.90
C LEU A 48 25.09 2.08 6.26
N PRO A 49 25.79 2.31 7.38
CA PRO A 49 25.19 2.20 8.71
C PRO A 49 24.33 3.43 9.07
N GLY A 50 23.54 3.29 10.14
CA GLY A 50 22.83 4.39 10.80
C GLY A 50 21.33 4.47 10.49
N MET A 51 20.65 5.45 11.09
CA MET A 51 19.19 5.59 11.05
C MET A 51 18.61 5.73 9.64
N ASN A 52 19.30 6.47 8.76
CA ASN A 52 18.88 6.62 7.36
C ASN A 52 18.89 5.30 6.58
N SER A 53 19.69 4.30 7.00
CA SER A 53 19.65 2.96 6.39
C SER A 53 18.37 2.21 6.75
N ARG A 54 17.86 2.38 7.98
CA ARG A 54 16.57 1.82 8.42
C ARG A 54 15.43 2.44 7.63
N PHE A 55 15.42 3.76 7.48
CA PHE A 55 14.43 4.44 6.63
C PHE A 55 14.54 3.99 5.17
N ALA A 56 15.75 3.87 4.62
CA ALA A 56 15.94 3.36 3.26
C ALA A 56 15.37 1.94 3.08
N ARG A 57 15.54 1.04 4.08
CA ARG A 57 14.92 -0.29 4.07
C ARG A 57 13.40 -0.24 4.13
N MET A 58 12.83 0.62 4.98
CA MET A 58 11.37 0.81 5.03
C MET A 58 10.82 1.30 3.69
N PHE A 59 11.49 2.26 3.05
CA PHE A 59 11.11 2.77 1.74
C PHE A 59 11.29 1.72 0.63
N PHE A 60 12.34 0.90 0.70
CA PHE A 60 12.53 -0.22 -0.22
C PHE A 60 11.36 -1.20 -0.14
N ILE A 61 10.97 -1.62 1.08
CA ILE A 61 9.82 -2.49 1.29
C ILE A 61 8.54 -1.83 0.76
N ALA A 62 8.32 -0.56 1.11
CA ALA A 62 7.13 0.17 0.66
C ALA A 62 7.06 0.26 -0.87
N TYR A 63 8.19 0.52 -1.53
CA TYR A 63 8.26 0.59 -2.99
C TYR A 63 7.82 -0.71 -3.67
N TRP A 64 8.30 -1.85 -3.19
CA TRP A 64 7.97 -3.15 -3.77
C TRP A 64 6.57 -3.63 -3.38
N LEU A 65 6.19 -3.50 -2.11
CA LEU A 65 4.90 -3.98 -1.59
C LEU A 65 3.72 -3.08 -1.93
N TYR A 66 3.93 -1.78 -2.19
CA TYR A 66 2.87 -0.83 -2.53
C TYR A 66 3.02 -0.22 -3.91
N GLY A 67 4.22 0.08 -4.39
CA GLY A 67 4.40 0.65 -5.72
C GLY A 67 4.21 -0.41 -6.81
N LYS A 68 5.09 -1.40 -6.84
CA LYS A 68 5.17 -2.37 -7.95
C LYS A 68 4.14 -3.50 -7.89
N SER A 69 3.73 -3.91 -6.70
CA SER A 69 2.70 -4.94 -6.50
C SER A 69 1.36 -4.59 -7.17
N HIS A 70 0.87 -3.35 -7.00
CA HIS A 70 -0.39 -2.89 -7.60
C HIS A 70 -0.32 -2.77 -9.13
N GLY A 71 0.88 -2.68 -9.71
CA GLY A 71 1.11 -2.69 -11.15
C GLY A 71 1.23 -4.08 -11.78
N GLY A 72 1.07 -5.16 -11.00
CA GLY A 72 1.25 -6.54 -11.50
C GLY A 72 2.70 -6.91 -11.82
N LEU A 73 3.66 -6.05 -11.46
CA LEU A 73 5.09 -6.22 -11.73
C LEU A 73 5.79 -6.83 -10.50
N GLY A 74 5.39 -8.05 -10.13
CA GLY A 74 5.95 -8.79 -9.01
C GLY A 74 7.20 -9.59 -9.41
N LEU A 75 8.37 -8.95 -9.37
CA LEU A 75 9.64 -9.68 -9.49
C LEU A 75 9.86 -10.50 -8.20
N LYS A 76 9.73 -11.84 -8.30
CA LYS A 76 9.84 -12.79 -7.17
C LYS A 76 11.07 -12.54 -6.27
N LYS A 77 12.19 -12.13 -6.86
CA LYS A 77 13.45 -11.85 -6.16
C LYS A 77 13.33 -10.68 -5.18
N ASP A 78 12.62 -9.63 -5.55
CA ASP A 78 12.49 -8.43 -4.72
C ASP A 78 11.54 -8.67 -3.54
N LEU A 79 10.53 -9.52 -3.71
CA LEU A 79 9.67 -9.96 -2.61
C LEU A 79 10.44 -10.80 -1.58
N GLN A 80 11.34 -11.70 -2.02
CA GLN A 80 12.21 -12.45 -1.11
C GLN A 80 13.14 -11.53 -0.33
N MET A 81 13.64 -10.47 -0.96
CA MET A 81 14.46 -9.47 -0.28
C MET A 81 13.65 -8.71 0.78
N CYS A 82 12.42 -8.29 0.46
CA CYS A 82 11.52 -7.66 1.43
C CYS A 82 11.25 -8.58 2.63
N GLU A 83 10.94 -9.85 2.38
CA GLU A 83 10.71 -10.86 3.42
C GLU A 83 11.92 -11.02 4.34
N GLY A 84 13.13 -11.11 3.78
CA GLY A 84 14.35 -11.21 4.57
C GLY A 84 14.59 -9.99 5.48
N ILE A 85 14.31 -8.79 4.98
CA ILE A 85 14.44 -7.55 5.76
C ILE A 85 13.40 -7.51 6.89
N ILE A 86 12.13 -7.78 6.56
CA ILE A 86 11.03 -7.77 7.54
C ILE A 86 11.31 -8.78 8.65
N LYS A 87 11.68 -10.01 8.29
CA LYS A 87 12.01 -11.05 9.26
C LYS A 87 13.12 -10.62 10.20
N LYS A 88 14.24 -10.13 9.67
CA LYS A 88 15.37 -9.68 10.48
C LYS A 88 15.00 -8.54 11.43
N GLU A 89 14.26 -7.55 10.94
CA GLU A 89 13.87 -6.40 11.78
C GLU A 89 12.85 -6.80 12.86
N LEU A 90 12.00 -7.81 12.62
CA LEU A 90 11.10 -8.36 13.62
C LEU A 90 11.79 -9.32 14.62
N GLU A 91 12.87 -9.97 14.24
CA GLU A 91 13.72 -10.72 15.19
C GLU A 91 14.36 -9.77 16.20
N ASP A 92 14.92 -8.64 15.73
CA ASP A 92 15.54 -7.63 16.59
C ASP A 92 14.50 -6.78 17.35
N HIS A 93 13.36 -6.51 16.72
CA HIS A 93 12.32 -5.60 17.22
C HIS A 93 10.90 -6.17 17.02
N PRO A 94 10.47 -7.17 17.83
CA PRO A 94 9.21 -7.90 17.61
C PRO A 94 7.93 -7.06 17.66
N LYS A 95 7.98 -5.89 18.32
CA LYS A 95 6.85 -4.97 18.47
C LYS A 95 6.90 -3.78 17.49
N ALA A 96 7.79 -3.81 16.50
CA ALA A 96 7.93 -2.73 15.54
C ALA A 96 6.71 -2.70 14.59
N ILE A 97 5.73 -1.86 14.93
CA ILE A 97 4.42 -1.78 14.26
C ILE A 97 4.51 -1.57 12.75
N VAL A 98 5.52 -0.83 12.26
CA VAL A 98 5.69 -0.62 10.82
C VAL A 98 6.09 -1.90 10.11
N TYR A 99 7.01 -2.68 10.68
CA TYR A 99 7.43 -3.96 10.11
C TYR A 99 6.35 -5.03 10.26
N LEU A 100 5.56 -4.99 11.34
CA LEU A 100 4.36 -5.83 11.46
C LEU A 100 3.32 -5.49 10.38
N GLY A 101 3.12 -4.19 10.07
CA GLY A 101 2.27 -3.76 8.95
C GLY A 101 2.81 -4.25 7.60
N PHE A 102 4.13 -4.17 7.39
CA PHE A 102 4.76 -4.72 6.20
C PHE A 102 4.66 -6.25 6.10
N GLN A 103 4.73 -6.97 7.22
CA GLN A 103 4.48 -8.41 7.26
C GLN A 103 3.04 -8.70 6.80
N ALA A 104 2.05 -7.97 7.32
CA ALA A 104 0.66 -8.12 6.92
C ALA A 104 0.47 -7.86 5.41
N LYS A 105 1.12 -6.81 4.88
CA LYS A 105 1.08 -6.51 3.45
C LYS A 105 1.78 -7.58 2.60
N LEU A 106 2.89 -8.11 3.06
CA LEU A 106 3.62 -9.17 2.37
C LEU A 106 2.74 -10.43 2.22
N GLU A 107 2.03 -10.81 3.29
CA GLU A 107 1.09 -11.94 3.25
C GLU A 107 -0.07 -11.67 2.27
N GLN A 108 -0.61 -10.45 2.24
CA GLN A 108 -1.62 -10.05 1.26
C GLN A 108 -1.12 -10.21 -0.17
N VAL A 109 0.10 -9.72 -0.47
CA VAL A 109 0.72 -9.80 -1.81
C VAL A 109 1.03 -11.25 -2.20
N LYS A 110 1.34 -12.12 -1.23
CA LYS A 110 1.51 -13.56 -1.45
C LYS A 110 0.19 -14.32 -1.67
N GLY A 111 -0.95 -13.66 -1.46
CA GLY A 111 -2.29 -14.28 -1.54
C GLY A 111 -2.76 -14.93 -0.24
N ASN A 112 -2.00 -14.81 0.85
CA ASN A 112 -2.36 -15.34 2.17
C ASN A 112 -3.28 -14.34 2.90
N ILE A 113 -4.47 -14.10 2.35
CA ILE A 113 -5.33 -12.98 2.76
C ILE A 113 -5.81 -13.12 4.22
N ASP A 114 -6.17 -14.32 4.67
CA ASP A 114 -6.59 -14.54 6.06
C ASP A 114 -5.48 -14.22 7.07
N VAL A 115 -4.24 -14.55 6.72
CA VAL A 115 -3.07 -14.23 7.56
C VAL A 115 -2.87 -12.72 7.61
N SER A 116 -3.01 -12.04 6.47
CA SER A 116 -2.94 -10.57 6.40
C SER A 116 -4.00 -9.90 7.26
N ILE A 117 -5.26 -10.36 7.18
CA ILE A 117 -6.37 -9.84 8.00
C ILE A 117 -6.04 -10.00 9.48
N LYS A 118 -5.68 -11.21 9.91
CA LYS A 118 -5.34 -11.50 11.31
C LYS A 118 -4.22 -10.60 11.83
N LEU A 119 -3.14 -10.43 11.07
CA LEU A 119 -2.02 -9.56 11.45
C LEU A 119 -2.46 -8.10 11.60
N ASN A 120 -3.30 -7.60 10.69
CA ASN A 120 -3.85 -6.25 10.76
C ASN A 120 -4.82 -6.07 11.95
N GLU A 121 -5.66 -7.05 12.25
CA GLU A 121 -6.55 -7.00 13.42
C GLU A 121 -5.77 -6.97 14.74
N GLU A 122 -4.68 -7.74 14.84
CA GLU A 122 -3.78 -7.67 16.00
C GLU A 122 -3.11 -6.28 16.12
N LEU A 123 -2.76 -5.65 15.00
CA LEU A 123 -2.21 -4.29 14.99
C LEU A 123 -3.21 -3.24 15.51
N LEU A 124 -4.52 -3.42 15.28
CA LEU A 124 -5.55 -2.52 15.81
C LEU A 124 -5.66 -2.56 17.34
N LYS A 125 -5.22 -3.65 17.99
CA LYS A 125 -5.20 -3.75 19.46
C LYS A 125 -4.08 -2.93 20.10
N ASN A 126 -3.16 -2.40 19.30
CA ASN A 126 -2.07 -1.59 19.80
C ASN A 126 -2.52 -0.18 20.19
N GLU A 127 -1.89 0.42 21.21
CA GLU A 127 -2.18 1.76 21.72
C GLU A 127 -1.81 2.90 20.73
N TYR A 128 -0.95 2.63 19.73
CA TYR A 128 -0.51 3.62 18.74
C TYR A 128 -1.56 3.85 17.65
N THR A 129 -2.60 4.62 18.00
CA THR A 129 -3.74 4.96 17.12
C THR A 129 -3.35 5.68 15.83
N ALA A 130 -2.16 6.30 15.77
CA ALA A 130 -1.63 6.94 14.56
C ALA A 130 -1.58 5.99 13.35
N PHE A 131 -1.37 4.69 13.59
CA PHE A 131 -1.31 3.67 12.52
C PHE A 131 -2.65 3.01 12.23
N HIS A 132 -3.65 3.12 13.11
CA HIS A 132 -4.94 2.45 12.94
C HIS A 132 -5.63 2.83 11.63
N LYS A 133 -5.49 4.08 11.18
CA LYS A 133 -6.06 4.53 9.90
C LYS A 133 -5.46 3.78 8.70
N ALA A 134 -4.14 3.60 8.69
CA ALA A 134 -3.47 2.83 7.64
C ALA A 134 -3.88 1.35 7.70
N VAL A 135 -4.03 0.80 8.91
CA VAL A 135 -4.48 -0.57 9.12
C VAL A 135 -5.94 -0.77 8.66
N HIS A 136 -6.85 0.18 8.92
CA HIS A 136 -8.21 0.14 8.38
C HIS A 136 -8.21 0.14 6.85
N PHE A 137 -7.32 0.90 6.22
CA PHE A 137 -7.17 0.90 4.76
C PHE A 137 -6.70 -0.47 4.25
N GLU A 138 -5.73 -1.12 4.91
CA GLU A 138 -5.31 -2.49 4.55
C GLU A 138 -6.42 -3.52 4.74
N LEU A 139 -7.17 -3.45 5.83
CA LEU A 139 -8.30 -4.34 6.09
C LEU A 139 -9.38 -4.18 5.04
N MET A 140 -9.73 -2.94 4.69
CA MET A 140 -10.68 -2.64 3.63
C MET A 140 -10.34 -3.37 2.32
N PHE A 141 -9.08 -3.32 1.86
CA PHE A 141 -8.67 -4.03 0.64
C PHE A 141 -8.52 -5.54 0.83
N SER A 142 -8.09 -6.01 2.00
CA SER A 142 -7.98 -7.44 2.28
C SER A 142 -9.35 -8.12 2.23
N HIS A 143 -10.37 -7.51 2.84
CA HIS A 143 -11.75 -7.97 2.78
C HIS A 143 -12.32 -7.87 1.35
N ALA A 144 -11.95 -6.83 0.59
CA ALA A 144 -12.39 -6.70 -0.80
C ALA A 144 -11.88 -7.83 -1.69
N LEU A 145 -10.65 -8.33 -1.46
CA LEU A 145 -10.11 -9.51 -2.15
C LEU A 145 -10.88 -10.79 -1.84
N LYS A 146 -11.66 -10.82 -0.75
CA LYS A 146 -12.52 -11.94 -0.35
C LYS A 146 -14.00 -11.72 -0.63
N SER A 147 -14.37 -10.61 -1.27
CA SER A 147 -15.77 -10.20 -1.48
C SER A 147 -16.58 -10.06 -0.17
N GLU A 148 -15.91 -9.76 0.95
CA GLU A 148 -16.54 -9.55 2.26
C GLU A 148 -17.03 -8.10 2.38
N TRP A 149 -18.05 -7.74 1.60
CA TRP A 149 -18.45 -6.36 1.36
C TRP A 149 -18.87 -5.58 2.61
N ASP A 150 -19.49 -6.25 3.59
CA ASP A 150 -19.87 -5.61 4.86
C ASP A 150 -18.67 -5.09 5.64
N GLU A 151 -17.59 -5.88 5.73
CA GLU A 151 -16.34 -5.45 6.34
C GLU A 151 -15.67 -4.35 5.50
N CYS A 152 -15.72 -4.45 4.16
CA CYS A 152 -15.20 -3.39 3.28
C CYS A 152 -15.87 -2.04 3.57
N ILE A 153 -17.21 -2.02 3.67
CA ILE A 153 -17.99 -0.80 3.94
C ILE A 153 -17.66 -0.26 5.34
N LYS A 154 -17.62 -1.12 6.36
CA LYS A 154 -17.25 -0.75 7.73
C LYS A 154 -15.88 -0.07 7.79
N TYR A 155 -14.85 -0.67 7.19
CA TYR A 155 -13.51 -0.08 7.21
C TYR A 155 -13.42 1.17 6.32
N ALA A 156 -14.13 1.21 5.18
CA ALA A 156 -14.20 2.42 4.35
C ALA A 156 -14.80 3.61 5.11
N GLU A 157 -15.87 3.39 5.89
CA GLU A 157 -16.44 4.41 6.75
C GLU A 157 -15.46 4.89 7.83
N LEU A 158 -14.72 3.97 8.47
CA LEU A 158 -13.72 4.31 9.49
C LEU A 158 -12.57 5.14 8.90
N VAL A 159 -12.09 4.78 7.71
CA VAL A 159 -11.06 5.57 7.00
C VAL A 159 -11.62 6.94 6.62
N ARG A 160 -12.83 7.01 6.06
CA ARG A 160 -13.46 8.26 5.62
C ARG A 160 -13.71 9.24 6.77
N LYS A 161 -14.25 8.76 7.90
CA LYS A 161 -14.51 9.60 9.10
C LYS A 161 -13.22 10.15 9.71
N GLY A 162 -12.10 9.46 9.52
CA GLY A 162 -10.82 9.80 10.11
C GLY A 162 -9.83 10.55 9.21
N THR A 163 -10.11 10.77 7.93
CA THR A 163 -9.11 11.27 6.97
C THR A 163 -9.34 12.73 6.54
N GLU A 164 -8.29 13.53 6.60
CA GLU A 164 -8.19 14.79 5.83
C GLU A 164 -7.62 14.54 4.43
N HIS A 165 -7.06 13.35 4.19
CA HIS A 165 -6.38 12.98 2.95
C HIS A 165 -7.30 12.14 2.06
N SER A 166 -7.53 12.64 0.83
CA SER A 166 -8.34 11.98 -0.21
C SER A 166 -9.74 11.51 0.23
N PRO A 167 -10.56 12.36 0.91
CA PRO A 167 -11.93 11.99 1.31
C PRO A 167 -12.77 11.54 0.11
N THR A 168 -12.58 12.16 -1.05
CA THR A 168 -13.20 11.78 -2.32
C THR A 168 -12.94 10.32 -2.68
N TYR A 169 -11.69 9.86 -2.58
CA TYR A 169 -11.32 8.49 -2.90
C TYR A 169 -12.02 7.49 -1.96
N THR A 170 -11.96 7.74 -0.66
CA THR A 170 -12.56 6.84 0.34
C THR A 170 -14.09 6.79 0.21
N THR A 171 -14.73 7.92 -0.13
CA THR A 171 -16.17 8.00 -0.38
C THR A 171 -16.55 7.23 -1.65
N TYR A 172 -15.74 7.37 -2.70
CA TYR A 172 -15.93 6.63 -3.94
C TYR A 172 -15.78 5.12 -3.72
N ALA A 173 -14.72 4.69 -3.01
CA ALA A 173 -14.51 3.28 -2.67
C ALA A 173 -15.67 2.70 -1.86
N GLU A 174 -16.14 3.42 -0.82
CA GLU A 174 -17.32 3.03 -0.04
C GLU A 174 -18.56 2.86 -0.94
N ALA A 175 -18.81 3.81 -1.83
CA ALA A 175 -19.93 3.75 -2.77
C ALA A 175 -19.82 2.53 -3.72
N VAL A 176 -18.62 2.22 -4.21
CA VAL A 176 -18.37 1.04 -5.03
C VAL A 176 -18.68 -0.25 -4.25
N PHE A 177 -18.22 -0.38 -3.01
CA PHE A 177 -18.50 -1.58 -2.20
C PHE A 177 -20.00 -1.75 -1.95
N ARG A 178 -20.72 -0.67 -1.63
CA ARG A 178 -22.19 -0.69 -1.47
C ARG A 178 -22.89 -1.08 -2.76
N TYR A 179 -22.44 -0.54 -3.89
CA TYR A 179 -22.99 -0.84 -5.21
C TYR A 179 -22.79 -2.31 -5.57
N VAL A 180 -21.57 -2.84 -5.45
CA VAL A 180 -21.26 -4.25 -5.75
C VAL A 180 -22.08 -5.19 -4.87
N LYS A 181 -22.13 -4.93 -3.56
CA LYS A 181 -22.98 -5.68 -2.63
C LYS A 181 -24.44 -5.74 -3.09
N CYS A 182 -24.98 -4.60 -3.54
CA CYS A 182 -26.35 -4.51 -4.02
C CYS A 182 -26.55 -5.33 -5.30
N ILE A 183 -25.65 -5.18 -6.28
CA ILE A 183 -25.70 -5.92 -7.55
C ILE A 183 -25.62 -7.43 -7.33
N GLU A 184 -24.77 -7.92 -6.42
CA GLU A 184 -24.66 -9.35 -6.16
C GLU A 184 -25.93 -9.95 -5.55
N ALA A 185 -26.66 -9.16 -4.75
CA ALA A 185 -27.94 -9.55 -4.17
C ALA A 185 -29.13 -9.47 -5.14
N MET A 186 -28.98 -8.79 -6.28
CA MET A 186 -30.06 -8.59 -7.26
C MET A 186 -30.35 -9.84 -8.10
N ASP A 187 -31.63 -10.00 -8.45
CA ASP A 187 -32.06 -10.94 -9.48
C ASP A 187 -31.72 -10.46 -10.91
N VAL A 188 -31.96 -11.33 -11.90
CA VAL A 188 -31.62 -11.06 -13.31
C VAL A 188 -32.40 -9.87 -13.88
N GLN A 189 -33.67 -9.69 -13.50
CA GLN A 189 -34.49 -8.58 -14.00
C GLN A 189 -34.03 -7.24 -13.41
N GLN A 190 -33.73 -7.23 -12.11
CA GLN A 190 -33.19 -6.06 -11.41
C GLN A 190 -31.85 -5.63 -12.03
N LYS A 191 -30.95 -6.58 -12.32
CA LYS A 191 -29.67 -6.28 -13.01
C LYS A 191 -29.88 -5.64 -14.37
N GLN A 192 -30.80 -6.15 -15.19
CA GLN A 192 -31.10 -5.60 -16.51
C GLN A 192 -31.63 -4.16 -16.44
N ILE A 193 -32.46 -3.84 -15.44
CA ILE A 193 -32.97 -2.48 -15.22
C ILE A 193 -31.81 -1.54 -14.87
N VAL A 194 -30.95 -1.94 -13.94
CA VAL A 194 -29.81 -1.10 -13.52
C VAL A 194 -28.83 -0.86 -14.66
N THR A 195 -28.53 -1.87 -15.48
CA THR A 195 -27.66 -1.68 -16.66
C THR A 195 -28.24 -0.65 -17.62
N LYS A 196 -29.55 -0.71 -17.91
CA LYS A 196 -30.23 0.29 -18.76
C LYS A 196 -30.23 1.70 -18.20
N LEU A 197 -30.20 1.86 -16.87
CA LEU A 197 -30.15 3.17 -16.22
C LEU A 197 -28.74 3.79 -16.22
N MET A 198 -27.70 3.00 -16.50
CA MET A 198 -26.31 3.46 -16.55
C MET A 198 -25.80 3.74 -17.98
N GLU A 199 -26.59 3.41 -19.01
CA GLU A 199 -26.37 3.78 -20.42
C GLU A 199 -26.87 5.21 -20.69
#